data_AF-A0A453SPL0-F1
#
_entry.id   AF-A0A453SPL0-F1
#
_cell.length_a   1.000
_cell.length_b   1.000
_cell.length_c   1.000
_cell.angle_alpha   90.00
_cell.angle_beta   90.00
_cell.angle_gamma   90.00
#
_symmetry.space_group_name_H-M   'P 1'
#
loop_
_entity.id
_entity.type
_entity.pdbx_description
1 polymer ?
#
loop_
_entity_poly.entity_id
_entity_poly.type
_entity_poly.pdbx_seq_one_letter_code
_entity_poly.pdbx_strand_id
1 'polypeptide(L)'
;ILSVLALTMSAEGERESLKYCMMGSLVDICSWGHEYVRNLAFEIGKEWKFNGSSTPIESEINLVLEIVKFHMKHNAETEALDLLMEVGYLEMLSDEKKEEYLTMLLHLVDSTNYKRACLYLTSCSKYLSTPDHEATLGTAYDMYMKFRDLASALRIALLVDDHKYCGQNVKMKMVFEETKDFSLKQQFAFMIARYMKMRRMLYRK
;
A
#
# COMPACT_ATOMS: atom_id res chain seq x y z
N ILE A 1 -28.72 -3.36 5.72
CA ILE A 1 -29.42 -3.64 6.99
C ILE A 1 -29.11 -5.04 7.50
N LEU A 2 -29.47 -6.13 6.78
CA LEU A 2 -29.16 -7.50 7.23
C LEU A 2 -27.66 -7.72 7.53
N SER A 3 -26.78 -7.21 6.67
CA SER A 3 -25.33 -7.22 6.90
C SER A 3 -24.88 -6.51 8.18
N VAL A 4 -25.54 -5.41 8.54
CA VAL A 4 -25.23 -4.63 9.76
C VAL A 4 -25.75 -5.35 11.01
N LEU A 5 -26.90 -6.03 10.91
CA LEU A 5 -27.41 -6.85 12.02
C LEU A 5 -26.50 -8.05 12.27
N ALA A 6 -26.00 -8.68 11.20
CA ALA A 6 -25.09 -9.81 11.26
C ALA A 6 -23.82 -9.49 12.07
N LEU A 7 -23.30 -8.26 11.99
CA LEU A 7 -22.17 -7.78 12.82
C LEU A 7 -22.30 -8.15 14.30
N THR A 8 -23.52 -8.08 14.85
CA THR A 8 -23.79 -8.30 16.28
C THR A 8 -24.44 -9.64 16.59
N MET A 9 -25.00 -10.31 15.58
CA MET A 9 -25.83 -11.50 15.78
C MET A 9 -25.21 -12.78 15.20
N SER A 10 -24.26 -12.68 14.27
CA SER A 10 -23.61 -13.84 13.68
C SER A 10 -22.65 -14.50 14.65
N ALA A 11 -22.50 -15.82 14.58
CA ALA A 11 -21.46 -16.50 15.34
C ALA A 11 -20.07 -16.12 14.79
N GLU A 12 -19.07 -16.06 15.67
CA GLU A 12 -17.70 -15.73 15.27
C GLU A 12 -17.21 -16.67 14.16
N GLY A 13 -16.85 -16.10 13.01
CA GLY A 13 -16.30 -16.83 11.87
C GLY A 13 -17.27 -17.15 10.74
N GLU A 14 -18.57 -16.92 10.91
CA GLU A 14 -19.57 -17.21 9.86
C GLU A 14 -19.57 -16.20 8.70
N ARG A 15 -18.89 -15.05 8.86
CA ARG A 15 -18.72 -13.99 7.83
C ARG A 15 -20.05 -13.59 7.18
N GLU A 16 -21.10 -13.57 7.99
CA GLU A 16 -22.46 -13.31 7.52
C GLU A 16 -22.64 -11.86 7.07
N SER A 17 -21.89 -10.92 7.67
CA SER A 17 -21.92 -9.52 7.30
C SER A 17 -21.51 -9.34 5.84
N LEU A 18 -20.36 -9.89 5.45
CA LEU A 18 -19.86 -9.87 4.08
C LEU A 18 -20.85 -10.56 3.14
N LYS A 19 -21.33 -11.74 3.50
CA LYS A 19 -22.32 -12.49 2.69
C LYS A 19 -23.55 -11.65 2.37
N TYR A 20 -24.19 -11.05 3.38
CA TYR A 20 -25.37 -10.21 3.16
C TYR A 20 -25.04 -8.88 2.47
N CYS A 21 -23.82 -8.36 2.64
CA CYS A 21 -23.36 -7.17 1.92
C CYS A 21 -23.27 -7.45 0.42
N MET A 22 -22.66 -8.57 0.05
CA MET A 22 -22.46 -9.03 -1.33
C MET A 22 -23.76 -9.43 -2.03
N MET A 23 -24.77 -9.89 -1.29
CA MET A 23 -26.13 -10.12 -1.80
C MET A 23 -26.92 -8.81 -2.03
N GLY A 24 -26.45 -7.69 -1.48
CA GLY A 24 -27.12 -6.40 -1.55
C GLY A 24 -26.73 -5.56 -2.78
N SER A 25 -27.14 -4.29 -2.77
CA SER A 25 -26.87 -3.34 -3.86
C SER A 25 -25.47 -2.71 -3.79
N LEU A 26 -24.70 -2.94 -2.72
CA LEU A 26 -23.40 -2.32 -2.46
C LEU A 26 -23.39 -0.77 -2.48
N VAL A 27 -24.56 -0.14 -2.32
CA VAL A 27 -24.71 1.33 -2.27
C VAL A 27 -24.57 1.83 -0.83
N ASP A 28 -23.86 2.94 -0.65
CA ASP A 28 -23.72 3.67 0.63
C ASP A 28 -23.27 2.80 1.82
N ILE A 29 -22.44 1.78 1.56
CA ILE A 29 -21.92 0.86 2.59
C ILE A 29 -21.24 1.63 3.73
N CYS A 30 -20.51 2.67 3.35
CA CYS A 30 -19.73 3.54 4.23
C CYS A 30 -20.59 4.43 5.14
N SER A 31 -21.89 4.59 4.85
CA SER A 31 -22.80 5.43 5.66
C SER A 31 -23.12 4.83 7.04
N TRP A 32 -22.90 3.52 7.22
CA TRP A 32 -23.16 2.79 8.47
C TRP A 32 -22.04 2.94 9.51
N GLY A 33 -20.98 3.68 9.18
CA GLY A 33 -19.93 4.09 10.10
C GLY A 33 -18.73 3.14 10.18
N HIS A 34 -17.71 3.59 10.92
CA HIS A 34 -16.39 2.96 10.97
C HIS A 34 -16.40 1.51 11.43
N GLU A 35 -17.22 1.16 12.43
CA GLU A 35 -17.18 -0.18 13.01
C GLU A 35 -17.67 -1.24 12.02
N TYR A 36 -18.76 -0.94 11.32
CA TYR A 36 -19.27 -1.80 10.27
C TYR A 36 -18.28 -1.94 9.11
N VAL A 37 -17.70 -0.82 8.65
CA VAL A 37 -16.70 -0.84 7.58
C VAL A 37 -15.45 -1.63 7.98
N ARG A 38 -14.98 -1.49 9.22
CA ARG A 38 -13.86 -2.27 9.77
C ARG A 38 -14.16 -3.76 9.79
N ASN A 39 -15.36 -4.15 10.22
CA ASN A 39 -15.75 -5.56 10.19
C ASN A 39 -15.79 -6.12 8.77
N LEU A 40 -16.36 -5.37 7.82
CA LEU A 40 -16.34 -5.77 6.41
C LEU A 40 -14.92 -5.92 5.87
N ALA A 41 -14.01 -4.99 6.18
CA ALA A 41 -12.60 -5.07 5.81
C ALA A 41 -11.93 -6.36 6.35
N PHE A 42 -12.24 -6.72 7.59
CA PHE A 42 -11.72 -7.94 8.20
C PHE A 42 -12.29 -9.21 7.57
N GLU A 43 -13.61 -9.26 7.34
CA GLU A 43 -14.25 -10.42 6.72
C GLU A 43 -13.79 -10.62 5.28
N ILE A 44 -13.64 -9.55 4.49
CA ILE A 44 -13.17 -9.64 3.10
C ILE A 44 -11.70 -10.04 3.01
N GLY A 45 -10.83 -9.54 3.91
CA GLY A 45 -9.43 -9.97 3.98
C GLY A 45 -9.30 -11.47 4.28
N LYS A 46 -10.17 -12.02 5.12
CA LYS A 46 -10.24 -13.47 5.38
C LYS A 46 -10.77 -14.26 4.19
N GLU A 47 -11.85 -13.79 3.56
CA GLU A 47 -12.42 -14.41 2.35
C GLU A 47 -11.37 -14.50 1.25
N TRP A 48 -10.61 -13.43 1.04
CA TRP A 48 -9.56 -13.36 0.03
C TRP A 48 -8.45 -14.39 0.22
N LYS A 49 -7.98 -14.53 1.47
CA LYS A 49 -6.95 -15.53 1.83
C LYS A 49 -7.46 -16.96 1.66
N PHE A 50 -8.75 -17.21 1.94
CA PHE A 50 -9.36 -18.53 1.77
C PHE A 50 -9.56 -18.89 0.29
N ASN A 51 -9.96 -17.91 -0.53
CA ASN A 51 -10.25 -18.08 -1.95
C ASN A 51 -9.00 -18.05 -2.85
N GLY A 52 -7.79 -18.18 -2.29
CA GLY A 52 -6.48 -17.98 -2.94
C GLY A 52 -6.11 -18.84 -4.16
N SER A 53 -7.07 -19.49 -4.82
CA SER A 53 -6.92 -20.13 -6.14
C SER A 53 -8.00 -19.72 -7.17
N SER A 54 -9.04 -18.98 -6.75
CA SER A 54 -10.10 -18.49 -7.63
C SER A 54 -9.91 -17.01 -7.95
N THR A 55 -10.16 -16.63 -9.20
CA THR A 55 -10.19 -15.21 -9.61
C THR A 55 -11.21 -14.45 -8.76
N PRO A 56 -10.79 -13.37 -8.06
CA PRO A 56 -11.70 -12.59 -7.23
C PRO A 56 -12.86 -12.04 -8.04
N ILE A 57 -14.03 -11.98 -7.41
CA ILE A 57 -15.24 -11.47 -8.06
C ILE A 57 -15.10 -9.94 -8.17
N GLU A 58 -15.50 -9.37 -9.30
CA GLU A 58 -15.42 -7.92 -9.54
C GLU A 58 -16.11 -7.09 -8.43
N SER A 59 -17.20 -7.61 -7.87
CA SER A 59 -17.89 -6.98 -6.73
C SER A 59 -17.06 -6.94 -5.44
N GLU A 60 -16.22 -7.95 -5.18
CA GLU A 60 -15.33 -7.98 -4.01
C GLU A 60 -14.27 -6.89 -4.15
N ILE A 61 -13.71 -6.76 -5.36
CA ILE A 61 -12.72 -5.73 -5.63
C ILE A 61 -13.34 -4.34 -5.46
N ASN A 62 -14.53 -4.11 -6.02
CA ASN A 62 -15.25 -2.85 -5.85
C ASN A 62 -15.54 -2.53 -4.37
N LEU A 63 -15.88 -3.55 -3.57
CA LEU A 63 -16.08 -3.40 -2.14
C LEU A 63 -14.79 -2.98 -1.42
N VAL A 64 -13.66 -3.65 -1.69
CA VAL A 64 -12.34 -3.26 -1.16
C VAL A 64 -12.05 -1.79 -1.49
N LEU A 65 -12.30 -1.37 -2.74
CA LEU A 65 -12.05 0.01 -3.15
C LEU A 65 -12.87 1.03 -2.37
N GLU A 66 -14.17 0.79 -2.20
CA GLU A 66 -15.03 1.71 -1.45
C GLU A 66 -14.62 1.80 0.02
N ILE A 67 -14.20 0.68 0.62
CA ILE A 67 -13.67 0.63 1.99
C ILE A 67 -12.37 1.43 2.09
N VAL A 68 -11.42 1.24 1.18
CA VAL A 68 -10.14 1.98 1.13
C VAL A 68 -10.39 3.48 0.97
N LYS A 69 -11.26 3.89 0.04
CA LYS A 69 -11.64 5.29 -0.16
C LYS A 69 -12.21 5.90 1.11
N PHE A 70 -13.08 5.16 1.81
CA PHE A 70 -13.66 5.62 3.07
C PHE A 70 -12.61 5.81 4.15
N HIS A 71 -11.74 4.83 4.36
CA HIS A 71 -10.68 4.91 5.37
C HIS A 71 -9.72 6.07 5.10
N MET A 72 -9.28 6.25 3.85
CA MET A 72 -8.38 7.34 3.46
C MET A 72 -9.02 8.73 3.68
N LYS A 73 -10.32 8.88 3.40
CA LYS A 73 -11.06 10.14 3.65
C LYS A 73 -11.24 10.47 5.13
N HIS A 74 -11.23 9.45 6.00
CA HIS A 74 -11.47 9.60 7.43
C HIS A 74 -10.21 9.41 8.28
N ASN A 75 -9.02 9.66 7.71
CA ASN A 75 -7.73 9.58 8.41
C ASN A 75 -7.42 8.20 9.03
N ALA A 76 -7.94 7.14 8.43
CA ALA A 76 -7.67 5.75 8.81
C ALA A 76 -6.75 5.10 7.76
N GLU A 77 -5.66 5.77 7.40
CA GLU A 77 -4.77 5.31 6.32
C GLU A 77 -4.10 3.98 6.66
N THR A 78 -3.85 3.72 7.94
CA THR A 78 -3.29 2.46 8.41
C THR A 78 -4.20 1.29 8.09
N GLU A 79 -5.51 1.42 8.38
CA GLU A 79 -6.51 0.41 8.09
C GLU A 79 -6.72 0.22 6.58
N ALA A 80 -6.69 1.32 5.81
CA ALA A 80 -6.76 1.25 4.36
C ALA A 80 -5.60 0.44 3.76
N LEU A 81 -4.38 0.71 4.23
CA LEU A 81 -3.17 0.05 3.75
C LEU A 81 -3.06 -1.39 4.23
N ASP A 82 -3.51 -1.69 5.45
CA ASP A 82 -3.60 -3.06 5.95
C ASP A 82 -4.53 -3.90 5.09
N LEU A 83 -5.74 -3.42 4.80
CA LEU A 83 -6.67 -4.12 3.93
C LEU A 83 -6.04 -4.42 2.56
N LEU A 84 -5.35 -3.44 1.97
CA LEU A 84 -4.67 -3.61 0.69
C LEU A 84 -3.51 -4.61 0.73
N MET A 85 -2.76 -4.64 1.83
CA MET A 85 -1.74 -5.66 2.08
C MET A 85 -2.37 -7.04 2.26
N GLU A 86 -3.50 -7.15 2.96
CA GLU A 86 -4.19 -8.42 3.19
C GLU A 86 -4.77 -9.04 1.93
N VAL A 87 -5.30 -8.22 1.02
CA VAL A 87 -5.72 -8.67 -0.33
C VAL A 87 -4.54 -8.79 -1.30
N GLY A 88 -3.31 -8.64 -0.79
CA GLY A 88 -2.06 -9.01 -1.45
C GLY A 88 -1.57 -8.01 -2.49
N TYR A 89 -1.77 -6.69 -2.31
CA TYR A 89 -1.44 -5.64 -3.30
C TYR A 89 -1.87 -5.97 -4.76
N LEU A 90 -2.81 -6.91 -4.87
CA LEU A 90 -3.39 -7.46 -6.08
C LEU A 90 -2.46 -8.36 -6.90
N GLU A 91 -1.73 -9.28 -6.26
CA GLU A 91 -1.04 -10.42 -6.91
C GLU A 91 -1.94 -11.26 -7.83
N MET A 92 -3.25 -11.21 -7.63
CA MET A 92 -4.26 -11.97 -8.39
C MET A 92 -4.83 -11.23 -9.61
N LEU A 93 -4.47 -9.96 -9.82
CA LEU A 93 -5.00 -9.16 -10.93
C LEU A 93 -4.06 -9.16 -12.12
N SER A 94 -4.63 -9.05 -13.31
CA SER A 94 -3.86 -8.77 -14.53
C SER A 94 -3.03 -7.50 -14.36
N ASP A 95 -1.87 -7.44 -15.02
CA ASP A 95 -0.93 -6.30 -14.92
C ASP A 95 -1.62 -4.94 -15.13
N GLU A 96 -2.55 -4.86 -16.09
CA GLU A 96 -3.34 -3.66 -16.40
C GLU A 96 -4.21 -3.20 -15.22
N LYS A 97 -4.90 -4.14 -14.58
CA LYS A 97 -5.75 -3.84 -13.42
C LYS A 97 -4.88 -3.38 -12.27
N LYS A 98 -3.79 -4.09 -11.96
CA LYS A 98 -2.86 -3.72 -10.90
C LYS A 98 -2.37 -2.27 -11.02
N GLU A 99 -2.05 -1.83 -12.24
CA GLU A 99 -1.64 -0.44 -12.51
C GLU A 99 -2.78 0.57 -12.25
N GLU A 100 -4.02 0.24 -12.63
CA GLU A 100 -5.20 1.04 -12.31
C GLU A 100 -5.37 1.23 -10.79
N TYR A 101 -5.25 0.15 -10.01
CA TYR A 101 -5.38 0.20 -8.54
C TYR A 101 -4.25 1.01 -7.89
N LEU A 102 -3.01 0.81 -8.33
CA LEU A 102 -1.87 1.57 -7.83
C LEU A 102 -2.05 3.06 -8.14
N THR A 103 -2.52 3.38 -9.35
CA THR A 103 -2.83 4.76 -9.76
C THR A 103 -3.95 5.36 -8.92
N MET A 104 -5.01 4.60 -8.66
CA MET A 104 -6.12 5.04 -7.82
C MET A 104 -5.66 5.27 -6.38
N LEU A 105 -4.88 4.36 -5.80
CA LEU A 105 -4.26 4.53 -4.49
C LEU A 105 -3.45 5.82 -4.44
N LEU A 106 -2.59 6.04 -5.45
CA LEU A 106 -1.82 7.26 -5.56
C LEU A 106 -2.77 8.47 -5.59
N HIS A 107 -3.91 8.44 -6.26
CA HIS A 107 -4.90 9.52 -6.25
C HIS A 107 -5.60 9.75 -4.90
N LEU A 108 -5.84 8.70 -4.11
CA LEU A 108 -6.47 8.82 -2.78
C LEU A 108 -5.55 9.40 -1.72
N VAL A 109 -4.24 9.34 -1.95
CA VAL A 109 -3.25 9.99 -1.10
C VAL A 109 -3.19 11.48 -1.44
N ASP A 110 -3.21 12.33 -0.42
CA ASP A 110 -3.11 13.79 -0.48
C ASP A 110 -1.93 14.33 0.36
N SER A 111 -1.72 15.65 0.33
CA SER A 111 -0.61 16.30 1.05
C SER A 111 -0.69 16.18 2.58
N THR A 112 -1.86 15.83 3.12
CA THR A 112 -2.12 15.74 4.57
C THR A 112 -1.88 14.33 5.11
N ASN A 113 -2.04 13.31 4.26
CA ASN A 113 -1.98 11.90 4.67
C ASN A 113 -0.75 11.14 4.16
N TYR A 114 -0.12 11.57 3.07
CA TYR A 114 0.97 10.80 2.43
C TYR A 114 2.13 10.47 3.37
N LYS A 115 2.53 11.40 4.25
CA LYS A 115 3.64 11.15 5.19
C LYS A 115 3.32 10.02 6.16
N ARG A 116 2.07 9.96 6.64
CA ARG A 116 1.59 8.93 7.57
C ARG A 116 1.50 7.59 6.86
N ALA A 117 0.91 7.57 5.66
CA ALA A 117 0.85 6.41 4.80
C ALA A 117 2.25 5.83 4.50
N CYS A 118 3.17 6.65 3.98
CA CYS A 118 4.51 6.18 3.64
C CYS A 118 5.31 5.71 4.87
N LEU A 119 5.18 6.40 6.01
CA LEU A 119 5.84 5.99 7.25
C LEU A 119 5.34 4.63 7.72
N TYR A 120 4.03 4.41 7.61
CA TYR A 120 3.40 3.13 7.93
C TYR A 120 3.96 2.02 7.02
N LEU A 121 3.89 2.19 5.69
CA LEU A 121 4.42 1.23 4.72
C LEU A 121 5.89 0.90 4.94
N THR A 122 6.72 1.91 5.19
CA THR A 122 8.16 1.72 5.45
C THR A 122 8.42 0.98 6.76
N SER A 123 7.52 1.10 7.74
CA SER A 123 7.63 0.39 9.01
C SER A 123 7.18 -1.06 8.85
N CYS A 124 6.07 -1.29 8.16
CA CYS A 124 5.52 -2.62 7.89
C CYS A 124 6.43 -3.46 7.01
N SER A 125 7.08 -2.85 6.00
CA SER A 125 7.94 -3.58 5.06
C SER A 125 9.05 -4.37 5.75
N LYS A 126 9.54 -3.95 6.92
CA LYS A 126 10.59 -4.64 7.69
C LYS A 126 10.19 -6.04 8.16
N TYR A 127 8.89 -6.33 8.20
CA TYR A 127 8.33 -7.59 8.67
C TYR A 127 7.79 -8.47 7.53
N LEU A 128 7.90 -7.99 6.29
CA LEU A 128 7.40 -8.69 5.11
C LEU A 128 8.49 -9.59 4.48
N SER A 129 8.04 -10.53 3.66
CA SER A 129 8.93 -11.35 2.83
C SER A 129 9.66 -10.47 1.79
N THR A 130 10.77 -10.93 1.22
CA THR A 130 11.57 -10.08 0.30
C THR A 130 10.77 -9.52 -0.89
N PRO A 131 9.95 -10.31 -1.62
CA PRO A 131 9.13 -9.76 -2.71
C PRO A 131 8.14 -8.68 -2.24
N ASP A 132 7.43 -8.95 -1.14
CA ASP A 132 6.44 -8.03 -0.57
C ASP A 132 7.09 -6.77 0.01
N HIS A 133 8.28 -6.92 0.59
CA HIS A 133 9.11 -5.84 1.09
C HIS A 133 9.46 -4.86 -0.03
N GLU A 134 9.99 -5.36 -1.15
CA GLU A 134 10.36 -4.56 -2.31
C GLU A 134 9.14 -3.86 -2.92
N ALA A 135 8.01 -4.58 -3.06
CA ALA A 135 6.77 -4.02 -3.57
C ALA A 135 6.23 -2.89 -2.68
N THR A 136 6.18 -3.12 -1.36
CA THR A 136 5.70 -2.15 -0.37
C THR A 136 6.57 -0.88 -0.34
N LEU A 137 7.90 -1.04 -0.38
CA LEU A 137 8.81 0.09 -0.49
C LEU A 137 8.69 0.80 -1.84
N GLY A 138 8.40 0.06 -2.92
CA GLY A 138 8.09 0.63 -4.23
C GLY A 138 6.91 1.58 -4.18
N THR A 139 5.79 1.16 -3.61
CA THR A 139 4.59 1.99 -3.43
C THR A 139 4.89 3.22 -2.58
N ALA A 140 5.64 3.08 -1.49
CA ALA A 140 6.03 4.22 -0.65
C ALA A 140 6.93 5.22 -1.41
N TYR A 141 7.82 4.73 -2.27
CA TYR A 141 8.64 5.56 -3.15
C TYR A 141 7.78 6.37 -4.12
N ASP A 142 6.82 5.74 -4.80
CA ASP A 142 5.94 6.40 -5.77
C ASP A 142 5.08 7.49 -5.10
N MET A 143 4.58 7.22 -3.89
CA MET A 143 3.90 8.22 -3.08
C MET A 143 4.79 9.42 -2.75
N TYR A 144 6.03 9.21 -2.27
CA TYR A 144 6.94 10.32 -1.99
C TYR A 144 7.30 11.12 -3.24
N MET A 145 7.46 10.44 -4.38
CA MET A 145 7.73 11.08 -5.67
C MET A 145 6.55 11.94 -6.14
N LYS A 146 5.31 11.45 -6.00
CA LYS A 146 4.09 12.23 -6.30
C LYS A 146 4.06 13.58 -5.59
N PHE A 147 4.48 13.62 -4.32
CA PHE A 147 4.51 14.85 -3.51
C PHE A 147 5.85 15.60 -3.56
N ARG A 148 6.79 15.18 -4.42
CA ARG A 148 8.14 15.73 -4.54
C ARG A 148 8.89 15.81 -3.22
N ASP A 149 8.64 14.88 -2.31
CA ASP A 149 9.43 14.70 -1.08
C ASP A 149 10.70 13.90 -1.42
N LEU A 150 11.58 14.53 -2.21
CA LEU A 150 12.72 13.89 -2.85
C LEU A 150 13.71 13.30 -1.84
N ALA A 151 13.90 13.95 -0.70
CA ALA A 151 14.79 13.44 0.35
C ALA A 151 14.26 12.13 0.94
N SER A 152 12.94 12.02 1.13
CA SER A 152 12.29 10.80 1.62
C SER A 152 12.27 9.72 0.55
N ALA A 153 11.93 10.07 -0.69
CA ALA A 153 12.01 9.18 -1.84
C ALA A 153 13.42 8.59 -2.01
N LEU A 154 14.47 9.40 -1.87
CA LEU A 154 15.86 8.92 -1.94
C LEU A 154 16.17 7.90 -0.85
N ARG A 155 15.72 8.13 0.39
CA ARG A 155 15.91 7.16 1.48
C ARG A 155 15.25 5.82 1.17
N ILE A 156 14.03 5.84 0.61
CA ILE A 156 13.36 4.61 0.19
C ILE A 156 14.07 3.96 -0.99
N ALA A 157 14.48 4.72 -2.00
CA ALA A 157 15.21 4.21 -3.16
C ALA A 157 16.50 3.48 -2.74
N LEU A 158 17.22 3.98 -1.73
CA LEU A 158 18.40 3.31 -1.19
C LEU A 158 18.07 1.97 -0.51
N LEU A 159 16.86 1.79 0.04
CA LEU A 159 16.41 0.58 0.71
C LEU A 159 15.93 -0.53 -0.25
N VAL A 160 15.32 -0.18 -1.40
CA VAL A 160 14.68 -1.12 -2.34
C VAL A 160 15.63 -2.13 -3.01
N ASP A 161 16.96 -1.98 -2.84
CA ASP A 161 18.00 -2.91 -3.30
C ASP A 161 17.83 -3.54 -4.70
N ASP A 162 17.61 -2.72 -5.73
CA ASP A 162 17.65 -3.17 -7.12
C ASP A 162 19.08 -3.59 -7.54
N HIS A 163 19.46 -4.86 -7.34
CA HIS A 163 20.74 -5.45 -7.78
C HIS A 163 20.71 -6.03 -9.18
N LYS A 164 19.65 -5.84 -9.97
CA LYS A 164 19.63 -6.42 -11.32
C LYS A 164 20.71 -5.85 -12.24
N TYR A 165 21.27 -4.67 -11.94
CA TYR A 165 22.39 -4.13 -12.70
C TYR A 165 23.42 -3.48 -11.77
N CYS A 166 24.56 -4.13 -11.66
CA CYS A 166 25.79 -3.61 -11.06
C CYS A 166 26.00 -2.12 -11.44
N GLY A 167 25.68 -1.20 -10.52
CA GLY A 167 26.13 0.20 -10.59
C GLY A 167 25.06 1.30 -10.66
N GLN A 168 23.79 1.05 -10.95
CA GLN A 168 22.78 2.13 -11.07
C GLN A 168 21.41 1.69 -10.53
N ASN A 169 21.10 2.09 -9.30
CA ASN A 169 19.73 2.05 -8.79
C ASN A 169 18.92 3.10 -9.59
N VAL A 170 18.03 2.63 -10.47
CA VAL A 170 17.27 3.49 -11.39
C VAL A 170 16.43 4.51 -10.63
N LYS A 171 15.79 4.10 -9.52
CA LYS A 171 15.02 4.99 -8.64
C LYS A 171 15.90 6.06 -8.00
N MET A 172 17.09 5.71 -7.53
CA MET A 172 18.06 6.68 -6.99
C MET A 172 18.46 7.73 -8.04
N LYS A 173 18.73 7.30 -9.28
CA LYS A 173 19.08 8.18 -10.38
C LYS A 173 17.93 9.13 -10.73
N MET A 174 16.70 8.60 -10.83
CA MET A 174 15.49 9.39 -11.07
C MET A 174 15.33 10.51 -10.03
N VAL A 175 15.45 10.21 -8.74
CA VAL A 175 15.35 11.23 -7.68
C VAL A 175 16.46 12.28 -7.80
N PHE A 176 17.67 11.88 -8.15
CA PHE A 176 18.81 12.79 -8.27
C PHE A 176 18.68 13.73 -9.49
N GLU A 177 18.09 13.25 -10.58
CA GLU A 177 17.85 14.01 -11.81
C GLU A 177 16.62 14.93 -11.71
N GLU A 178 15.65 14.58 -10.87
CA GLU A 178 14.40 15.32 -10.65
C GLU A 178 14.61 16.73 -10.07
N THR A 179 15.68 16.94 -9.28
CA THR A 179 16.04 18.26 -8.77
C THR A 179 17.13 18.92 -9.60
N LYS A 180 17.12 20.26 -9.68
CA LYS A 180 18.22 21.09 -10.22
C LYS A 180 18.94 21.90 -9.15
N ASP A 181 18.42 21.90 -7.91
CA ASP A 181 19.02 22.64 -6.81
C ASP A 181 20.36 22.01 -6.41
N PHE A 182 21.42 22.82 -6.47
CA PHE A 182 22.76 22.40 -6.14
C PHE A 182 22.89 21.97 -4.67
N SER A 183 22.26 22.69 -3.74
CA SER A 183 22.35 22.37 -2.31
C SER A 183 21.73 21.00 -2.02
N LEU A 184 20.53 20.77 -2.56
CA LEU A 184 19.85 19.50 -2.42
C LEU A 184 20.60 18.34 -3.10
N LYS A 185 21.15 18.57 -4.31
CA LYS A 185 22.02 17.57 -4.97
C LYS A 185 23.25 17.24 -4.16
N GLN A 186 23.88 18.23 -3.56
CA GLN A 186 25.04 18.02 -2.71
C GLN A 186 24.68 17.15 -1.49
N GLN A 187 23.54 17.44 -0.84
CA GLN A 187 23.04 16.60 0.27
C GLN A 187 22.73 15.17 -0.19
N PHE A 188 22.12 15.01 -1.37
CA PHE A 188 21.83 13.69 -1.95
C PHE A 188 23.10 12.91 -2.24
N ALA A 189 24.12 13.55 -2.83
CA ALA A 189 25.42 12.94 -3.06
C ALA A 189 26.07 12.47 -1.76
N PHE A 190 26.00 13.26 -0.68
CA PHE A 190 26.50 12.85 0.63
C PHE A 190 25.75 11.65 1.22
N MET A 191 24.41 11.63 1.12
CA MET A 191 23.60 10.49 1.58
C MET A 191 23.97 9.20 0.82
N ILE A 192 24.06 9.29 -0.51
CA ILE A 192 24.42 8.16 -1.38
C ILE A 192 25.84 7.68 -1.06
N ALA A 193 26.82 8.59 -0.97
CA ALA A 193 28.21 8.24 -0.68
C ALA A 193 28.35 7.53 0.67
N ARG A 194 27.64 8.00 1.70
CA ARG A 194 27.62 7.37 3.02
C ARG A 194 27.03 5.96 2.97
N TYR A 195 25.90 5.80 2.29
CA TYR A 195 25.26 4.50 2.10
C TYR A 195 26.18 3.50 1.39
N MET A 196 26.77 3.92 0.26
CA MET A 196 27.70 3.10 -0.52
C MET A 196 28.95 2.69 0.27
N LYS A 197 29.50 3.60 1.09
CA LYS A 197 30.65 3.29 1.96
C LYS A 197 30.28 2.24 3.01
N MET A 198 29.14 2.40 3.69
CA MET A 198 28.67 1.45 4.69
C MET A 198 28.48 0.06 4.09
N ARG A 199 27.85 0.00 2.91
CA ARG A 199 27.68 -1.24 2.15
C ARG A 199 29.01 -1.91 1.82
N ARG A 200 29.98 -1.17 1.26
CA ARG A 200 31.30 -1.73 0.95
C ARG A 200 32.03 -2.28 2.18
N MET A 201 31.77 -1.75 3.38
CA MET A 201 32.32 -2.30 4.62
C MET A 201 31.63 -3.60 5.05
N LEU A 202 30.31 -3.71 4.87
CA LEU A 202 29.52 -4.89 5.23
C LEU A 202 29.74 -6.08 4.27
N TYR A 203 29.95 -5.82 2.98
CA TYR A 203 30.06 -6.85 1.93
C TYR A 203 31.50 -7.08 1.43
N ARG A 204 32.51 -6.53 2.10
CA ARG A 204 33.91 -6.94 1.91
C ARG A 204 34.11 -8.31 2.56
N LYS A 205 33.81 -9.37 1.80
CA LYS A 205 34.49 -10.67 1.94
C LYS A 205 35.58 -10.74 0.88
#